data_AF-A0A643JPW8-F1
#
_entry.id   AF-A0A643JPW8-F1
#
_cell.length_a   1.000
_cell.length_b   1.000
_cell.length_c   1.000
_cell.angle_alpha   90.00
_cell.angle_beta   90.00
_cell.angle_gamma   90.00
#
_symmetry.space_group_name_H-M   'P 1'
#
loop_
_entity.id
_entity.type
_entity.pdbx_description
1 polymer ?
#
loop_
_entity_poly.entity_id
_entity_poly.type
_entity_poly.pdbx_seq_one_letter_code
_entity_poly.pdbx_strand_id
1 'polypeptide(L)'
;MESLLLALVRALLPARGRHRAVPPQPPVTAPLAAAPVSPVRRPGRPLDDVWPFEHNAPLVRPYLLTPDERHERKRQRQRRRALWLAAHGIDVGPRRIHGMEVSA
;
A
#
# COMPACT_ATOMS: atom_id res chain seq x y z
N MET A 1 -12.43 -15.77 -24.74
CA MET A 1 -12.75 -15.23 -23.39
C MET A 1 -11.74 -14.16 -22.95
N GLU A 2 -10.44 -14.42 -23.05
CA GLU A 2 -9.39 -13.44 -22.66
C GLU A 2 -9.46 -12.10 -23.41
N SER A 3 -9.74 -12.14 -24.72
CA SER A 3 -9.84 -10.93 -25.55
C SER A 3 -10.98 -9.99 -25.12
N LEU A 4 -12.09 -10.56 -24.63
CA LEU A 4 -13.25 -9.81 -24.13
C LEU A 4 -12.94 -9.15 -22.78
N LEU A 5 -12.28 -9.89 -21.88
CA LEU A 5 -11.82 -9.37 -20.60
C LEU A 5 -10.84 -8.21 -20.78
N LEU A 6 -9.88 -8.34 -21.70
CA LEU A 6 -8.92 -7.28 -22.01
C LEU A 6 -9.59 -6.04 -22.61
N ALA A 7 -10.61 -6.22 -23.47
CA ALA A 7 -11.38 -5.12 -24.03
C ALA A 7 -12.15 -4.36 -22.93
N LEU A 8 -12.82 -5.08 -22.02
CA LEU A 8 -13.52 -4.50 -20.87
C LEU A 8 -12.58 -3.71 -19.96
N VAL A 9 -11.42 -4.28 -19.61
CA VAL A 9 -10.45 -3.60 -18.73
C VAL A 9 -9.94 -2.29 -19.35
N ARG A 10 -9.63 -2.28 -20.64
CA ARG A 10 -9.17 -1.06 -21.34
C ARG A 10 -10.25 0.03 -21.43
N ALA A 11 -11.51 -0.37 -21.57
CA ALA A 11 -12.64 0.56 -21.63
C ALA A 11 -12.97 1.17 -20.25
N LEU A 12 -13.00 0.34 -19.20
CA LEU A 12 -13.39 0.77 -17.85
C LEU A 12 -12.24 1.45 -17.08
N LEU A 13 -10.99 1.09 -17.36
CA LEU A 13 -9.81 1.60 -16.67
C LEU A 13 -8.86 2.24 -17.70
N PRO A 14 -9.26 3.37 -18.32
CA PRO A 14 -8.42 4.02 -19.30
C PRO A 14 -7.11 4.41 -18.63
N ALA A 15 -5.98 4.05 -19.25
CA ALA A 15 -4.65 4.41 -18.80
C ALA A 15 -4.37 5.92 -19.02
N ARG A 16 -5.21 6.78 -18.45
CA ARG A 16 -5.13 8.25 -18.51
C ARG A 16 -4.38 8.84 -17.31
N GLY A 17 -3.49 8.07 -16.71
CA GLY A 17 -2.55 8.63 -15.75
C GLY A 17 -1.50 9.45 -16.50
N ARG A 18 -1.42 10.76 -16.23
CA ARG A 18 -0.38 11.68 -16.76
C ARG A 18 1.06 11.19 -16.53
N HIS A 19 1.26 10.17 -15.69
CA HIS A 19 2.56 9.63 -15.30
C HIS A 19 2.99 8.35 -16.05
N ARG A 20 2.18 7.78 -16.95
CA ARG A 20 2.50 6.47 -17.56
C ARG A 20 2.49 6.40 -19.09
N ALA A 21 2.38 7.52 -19.79
CA ALA A 21 2.66 7.57 -21.23
C ALA A 21 4.13 7.97 -21.45
N VAL A 22 5.07 7.06 -21.15
CA VAL A 22 6.40 7.15 -21.76
C VAL A 22 6.29 6.42 -23.09
N PRO A 23 6.38 7.10 -24.25
CA PRO A 23 6.40 6.40 -25.53
C PRO A 23 7.64 5.49 -25.58
N PRO A 24 7.55 4.31 -26.21
CA PRO A 24 8.71 3.43 -26.37
C PRO A 24 9.82 4.19 -27.11
N GLN A 25 10.93 4.41 -26.41
CA GLN A 25 12.12 5.02 -27.00
C GLN A 25 12.79 3.99 -27.92
N PRO A 26 13.26 4.37 -29.11
CA PRO A 26 14.00 3.46 -29.98
C PRO A 26 15.31 3.01 -29.29
N PRO A 27 15.83 1.82 -29.65
CA PRO A 27 17.02 1.28 -29.01
C PRO A 27 18.23 2.17 -29.31
N VAL A 28 18.72 2.86 -28.28
CA VAL A 28 20.03 3.52 -28.31
C VAL A 28 21.07 2.43 -28.12
N THR A 29 21.76 2.05 -29.20
CA THR A 29 22.99 1.26 -29.14
C THR A 29 24.09 2.11 -28.50
N ALA A 30 24.31 1.93 -27.20
CA ALA A 30 25.49 2.43 -26.51
C ALA A 30 26.06 1.33 -25.60
N PRO A 31 27.39 1.18 -25.55
CA PRO A 31 28.05 -0.05 -25.09
C PRO A 31 27.87 -0.32 -23.60
N LEU A 32 27.79 -1.61 -23.32
CA LEU A 32 27.69 -2.22 -22.00
C LEU A 32 28.97 -1.92 -21.18
N ALA A 33 28.87 -1.00 -20.22
CA ALA A 33 29.78 -0.92 -19.09
C ALA A 33 28.97 -0.63 -17.83
N ALA A 34 28.53 -1.71 -17.19
CA ALA A 34 27.85 -1.67 -15.91
C ALA A 34 28.84 -1.25 -14.81
N ALA A 35 28.62 -0.07 -14.24
CA ALA A 35 29.06 0.22 -12.88
C ALA A 35 27.81 0.60 -12.07
N PRO A 36 27.55 -0.01 -10.91
CA PRO A 36 26.48 0.45 -10.04
C PRO A 36 26.85 1.85 -9.56
N VAL A 37 26.15 2.85 -10.06
CA VAL A 37 26.28 4.23 -9.59
C VAL A 37 25.75 4.25 -8.16
N SER A 38 26.65 4.11 -7.18
CA SER A 38 26.33 4.40 -5.79
C SER A 38 25.84 5.84 -5.72
N PRO A 39 24.72 6.15 -5.05
CA PRO A 39 24.26 7.53 -4.94
C PRO A 39 25.34 8.30 -4.17
N VAL A 40 26.09 9.13 -4.91
CA VAL A 40 27.03 10.09 -4.32
C VAL A 40 26.25 10.93 -3.32
N ARG A 41 26.58 10.81 -2.03
CA ARG A 41 26.03 11.66 -0.98
C ARG A 41 26.54 13.07 -1.25
N ARG A 42 25.73 13.86 -1.97
CA ARG A 42 26.03 15.26 -2.23
C ARG A 42 26.14 15.98 -0.87
N PRO A 43 27.21 16.77 -0.61
CA PRO A 43 27.20 17.66 0.54
C PRO A 43 26.01 18.62 0.37
N GLY A 44 25.23 18.76 1.44
CA GLY A 44 23.98 19.53 1.44
C GLY A 44 24.22 20.95 0.95
N ARG A 45 23.45 21.35 -0.06
CA ARG A 45 23.30 22.75 -0.46
C ARG A 45 22.77 23.53 0.76
N PRO A 46 23.24 24.77 1.05
CA PRO A 46 22.51 25.63 1.96
C PRO A 46 21.14 25.84 1.36
N LEU A 47 20.11 25.33 2.02
CA LEU A 47 18.73 25.59 1.66
C LEU A 47 18.43 26.96 2.26
N ASP A 48 18.36 27.97 1.40
CA ASP A 48 17.89 29.30 1.79
C ASP A 48 16.49 29.16 2.44
N ASP A 49 16.49 29.22 3.77
CA ASP A 49 15.51 29.65 4.78
C ASP A 49 14.01 29.78 4.48
N VAL A 50 13.42 28.98 3.59
CA VAL A 50 11.96 28.74 3.61
C VAL A 50 11.66 27.28 3.28
N TRP A 51 11.89 26.41 4.25
CA TRP A 51 11.25 25.08 4.26
C TRP A 51 9.78 25.29 4.64
N PRO A 52 8.79 24.88 3.82
CA PRO A 52 7.36 25.05 4.15
C PRO A 52 6.90 24.24 5.36
N PHE A 53 7.78 23.37 5.87
CA PHE A 53 7.53 22.54 7.02
C PHE A 53 8.38 23.10 8.15
N GLU A 54 7.73 23.69 9.16
CA GLU A 54 8.35 24.01 10.43
C GLU A 54 9.20 22.81 10.88
N HIS A 55 10.49 23.03 11.10
CA HIS A 55 11.41 21.98 11.57
C HIS A 55 10.99 21.35 12.91
N ASN A 56 10.01 21.97 13.60
CA ASN A 56 9.45 21.56 14.88
C ASN A 56 8.02 21.01 14.80
N ALA A 57 7.42 20.91 13.60
CA ALA A 57 6.14 20.24 13.46
C ALA A 57 6.37 18.72 13.66
N PRO A 58 5.67 18.07 14.60
CA PRO A 58 5.75 16.63 14.72
C PRO A 58 5.33 16.04 13.37
N LEU A 59 6.21 15.24 12.77
CA LEU A 59 5.91 14.47 11.57
C LEU A 59 4.85 13.43 11.94
N VAL A 60 3.60 13.85 11.99
CA VAL A 60 2.45 12.95 12.16
C VAL A 60 2.49 12.04 10.95
N ARG A 61 2.77 10.76 11.19
CA ARG A 61 2.64 9.73 10.17
C ARG A 61 1.31 9.04 10.43
N PRO A 62 0.23 9.39 9.69
CA PRO A 62 -1.11 8.84 9.94
C PRO A 62 -1.19 7.31 9.82
N TYR A 63 -0.13 6.69 9.31
CA TYR A 63 0.00 5.25 9.10
C TYR A 63 1.00 4.57 10.05
N LEU A 64 1.81 5.33 10.81
CA LEU A 64 2.63 4.74 11.86
C LEU A 64 1.78 4.60 13.10
N LEU A 65 1.25 3.41 13.26
CA LEU A 65 0.53 3.02 14.45
C LEU A 65 1.50 2.60 15.53
N THR A 66 1.20 2.98 16.76
CA THR A 66 1.77 2.37 17.96
C THR A 66 1.49 0.86 17.97
N PRO A 67 2.27 0.05 18.70
CA PRO A 67 1.96 -1.37 18.88
C PRO A 67 0.51 -1.59 19.34
N ASP A 68 0.01 -0.80 20.29
CA ASP A 68 -1.35 -0.97 20.83
C ASP A 68 -2.44 -0.69 19.79
N GLU A 69 -2.28 0.38 18.99
CA GLU A 69 -3.18 0.67 17.87
C GLU A 69 -3.16 -0.42 16.80
N ARG A 70 -2.00 -1.05 16.54
CA ARG A 70 -1.91 -2.21 15.65
C ARG A 70 -2.70 -3.40 16.19
N HIS A 71 -2.55 -3.71 17.48
CA HIS A 71 -3.30 -4.79 18.13
C HIS A 71 -4.80 -4.53 18.05
N GLU A 72 -5.23 -3.30 18.32
CA GLU A 72 -6.64 -2.93 18.26
C GLU A 72 -7.21 -3.02 16.85
N ARG A 73 -6.50 -2.50 15.83
CA ARG A 73 -6.91 -2.66 14.43
C ARG A 73 -6.99 -4.13 14.01
N LYS A 74 -6.09 -4.98 14.50
CA LYS A 74 -6.12 -6.42 14.23
C LYS A 74 -7.38 -7.06 14.84
N ARG A 75 -7.71 -6.74 16.10
CA ARG A 75 -8.95 -7.19 16.77
C ARG A 75 -10.20 -6.74 16.01
N GLN A 76 -10.27 -5.48 15.60
CA GLN A 76 -11.40 -4.96 14.81
C GLN A 76 -11.54 -5.65 13.44
N ARG A 77 -10.42 -5.92 12.75
CA ARG A 77 -10.42 -6.70 11.50
C ARG A 77 -10.92 -8.13 11.73
N GLN A 78 -10.49 -8.79 12.80
CA GLN A 78 -10.96 -10.13 13.17
C GLN A 78 -12.48 -10.14 13.45
N ARG A 79 -12.99 -9.19 14.24
CA ARG A 79 -14.43 -9.07 14.52
C ARG A 79 -15.25 -8.87 13.24
N ARG A 80 -14.84 -7.95 12.37
CA ARG A 80 -15.51 -7.73 11.07
C ARG A 80 -15.48 -8.98 10.20
N ARG A 81 -14.35 -9.69 10.16
CA ARG A 81 -14.23 -10.94 9.41
C ARG A 81 -15.15 -12.02 9.97
N ALA A 82 -15.23 -12.17 11.29
CA ALA A 82 -16.15 -13.12 11.93
C ALA A 82 -17.60 -12.80 11.56
N LEU A 83 -18.02 -11.53 11.62
CA LEU A 83 -19.37 -11.12 11.22
C LEU A 83 -19.64 -11.38 9.73
N TRP A 84 -18.68 -11.10 8.86
CA TRP A 84 -18.81 -11.37 7.43
C TRP A 84 -18.94 -12.87 7.14
N LEU A 85 -18.18 -13.71 7.84
CA LEU A 85 -18.27 -15.17 7.71
C LEU A 85 -19.59 -15.70 8.28
N ALA A 86 -20.08 -15.16 9.40
CA ALA A 86 -21.35 -15.52 10.00
C ALA A 86 -22.53 -15.25 9.05
N ALA A 87 -22.46 -14.18 8.25
CA ALA A 87 -23.45 -13.92 7.20
C ALA A 87 -23.51 -15.02 6.12
N HIS A 88 -22.45 -15.81 5.97
CA HIS A 88 -22.38 -16.99 5.10
C HIS A 88 -22.62 -18.30 5.87
N GLY A 89 -23.09 -18.24 7.12
CA GLY A 89 -23.34 -19.40 7.97
C GLY A 89 -22.08 -20.00 8.61
N ILE A 90 -20.92 -19.36 8.47
CA ILE A 90 -19.65 -19.85 8.99
C ILE A 90 -19.35 -19.12 10.31
N ASP A 91 -19.46 -19.81 11.44
CA ASP A 91 -19.06 -19.25 12.72
C ASP A 91 -17.55 -19.40 12.95
N VAL A 92 -16.87 -18.26 13.03
CA VAL A 92 -15.44 -18.15 13.40
C VAL A 92 -15.28 -17.22 14.60
N GLY A 93 -16.37 -17.00 15.34
CA GLY A 93 -16.39 -16.27 16.58
C GLY A 93 -15.57 -16.95 17.67
N PRO A 94 -15.34 -16.27 18.81
CA PRO A 94 -14.69 -16.89 19.94
C PRO A 94 -15.50 -18.13 20.36
N ARG A 95 -14.82 -19.29 20.44
CA ARG A 95 -15.43 -20.56 20.89
C ARG A 95 -15.97 -20.53 22.31
N ARG A 96 -15.85 -19.42 23.04
CA ARG A 96 -16.48 -19.22 24.33
C ARG A 96 -17.54 -18.14 24.23
N ILE A 97 -18.79 -18.56 24.16
CA ILE A 97 -19.96 -17.68 24.34
C ILE A 97 -20.52 -18.02 25.72
N HIS A 98 -20.63 -17.02 26.60
CA HIS A 98 -21.17 -17.17 27.96
C HIS A 98 -20.49 -18.25 28.84
N GLY A 99 -19.18 -18.46 28.68
CA GLY A 99 -18.42 -19.40 29.52
C GLY A 99 -18.53 -20.87 29.13
N MET A 100 -19.31 -21.21 28.11
CA MET A 100 -19.33 -22.53 27.49
C MET A 100 -18.46 -22.58 26.24
N GLU A 101 -17.69 -23.65 26.12
CA GLU A 101 -16.87 -23.93 24.95
C GLU A 101 -17.73 -24.58 23.86
N VAL A 102 -17.80 -23.93 22.69
CA VAL A 102 -18.52 -24.40 21.51
C VAL A 102 -17.53 -25.16 20.64
N SER A 103 -17.72 -26.47 20.54
CA SER A 103 -16.98 -27.30 19.58
C SER A 103 -17.34 -26.88 18.15
N ALA A 104 -16.35 -26.97 17.26
CA ALA A 104 -16.58 -26.89 15.82
C ALA A 104 -17.17 -28.21 15.31
#